data_AF-A0A493SYG6-F1
#
_entry.id   AF-A0A493SYG6-F1
#
_cell.length_a   1.000
_cell.length_b   1.000
_cell.length_c   1.000
_cell.angle_alpha   90.00
_cell.angle_beta   90.00
_cell.angle_gamma   90.00
#
_symmetry.space_group_name_H-M   'P 1'
#
loop_
_entity.id
_entity.type
_entity.pdbx_description
1 polymer ?
#
loop_
_entity_poly.entity_id
_entity_poly.type
_entity_poly.pdbx_seq_one_letter_code
_entity_poly.pdbx_strand_id
1 'polypeptide(L)'
;LLAGFLWDLGNVISLILLLDEKSIRDADIFPSSPEIERGSTLKLFCVLGKHYTPQRNASHIIWKLNHELIAQENYNIVNETVSSVIIHNFTYNKAHVKCFIKYLGKEQLLVHTEVKSGCK
;
A
#
# COMPACT_ATOMS: atom_id res chain seq x y z
N LEU A 1 25.59 -33.65 -16.18
CA LEU A 1 24.79 -34.00 -14.98
C LEU A 1 24.85 -32.90 -13.91
N LEU A 2 26.02 -32.34 -13.58
CA LEU A 2 26.13 -31.26 -12.57
C LEU A 2 25.58 -29.89 -13.04
N ALA A 3 25.70 -29.57 -14.33
CA ALA A 3 25.21 -28.30 -14.86
C ALA A 3 23.68 -28.16 -14.73
N GLY A 4 22.90 -29.19 -15.07
CA GLY A 4 21.43 -29.16 -14.98
C GLY A 4 20.90 -28.92 -13.56
N PHE A 5 21.53 -29.52 -12.56
CA PHE A 5 21.19 -29.32 -11.14
C PHE A 5 21.35 -27.85 -10.68
N LEU A 6 22.34 -27.13 -11.20
CA LEU A 6 22.57 -25.72 -10.86
C LEU A 6 21.49 -24.78 -11.44
N TRP A 7 20.95 -25.09 -12.62
CA TRP A 7 19.84 -24.34 -13.22
C TRP A 7 18.52 -24.57 -12.46
N ASP A 8 18.27 -25.81 -12.05
CA ASP A 8 17.08 -26.16 -11.26
C ASP A 8 17.11 -25.52 -9.87
N LEU A 9 18.26 -25.53 -9.18
CA LEU A 9 18.46 -24.81 -7.93
C LEU A 9 18.26 -23.29 -8.09
N GLY A 10 18.72 -22.70 -9.20
CA GLY A 10 18.49 -21.28 -9.50
C GLY A 10 17.02 -20.90 -9.66
N ASN A 11 16.24 -21.75 -10.35
CA ASN A 11 14.79 -21.57 -10.48
C ASN A 11 14.05 -21.75 -9.15
N VAL A 12 14.45 -22.74 -8.35
CA VAL A 12 13.86 -22.98 -7.03
C VAL A 12 14.15 -21.82 -6.07
N ILE A 13 15.38 -21.30 -6.05
CA ILE A 13 15.74 -20.11 -5.26
C ILE A 13 14.94 -18.89 -5.71
N SER A 14 14.80 -18.66 -7.02
CA SER A 14 13.99 -17.56 -7.56
C SER A 14 12.51 -17.69 -7.16
N LEU A 15 11.95 -18.90 -7.21
CA LEU A 15 10.57 -19.16 -6.82
C LEU A 15 10.36 -18.98 -5.31
N ILE A 16 11.31 -19.40 -4.48
CA ILE A 16 11.26 -19.19 -3.02
C ILE A 16 11.29 -17.69 -2.69
N LEU A 17 12.16 -16.90 -3.34
CA LEU A 17 12.22 -15.45 -3.16
C LEU A 17 10.92 -14.76 -3.62
N LEU A 18 10.33 -15.20 -4.74
CA LEU A 18 9.05 -14.67 -5.23
C LEU A 18 7.86 -15.06 -4.33
N LEU A 19 7.89 -16.25 -3.75
CA LEU A 19 6.87 -16.71 -2.80
C LEU A 19 7.00 -15.98 -1.47
N ASP A 20 8.22 -15.67 -1.01
CA ASP A 20 8.48 -14.85 0.18
C ASP A 20 7.96 -13.41 -0.02
N GLU A 21 8.25 -12.80 -1.17
CA GLU A 21 7.75 -11.46 -1.52
C GLU A 21 6.21 -11.40 -1.62
N LYS A 22 5.58 -12.50 -2.05
CA LYS A 22 4.12 -12.62 -2.15
C LYS A 22 3.45 -13.06 -0.84
N SER A 23 4.21 -13.64 0.10
CA SER A 23 3.72 -14.16 1.38
C SER A 23 3.74 -13.16 2.55
N ILE A 24 4.35 -11.97 2.40
CA ILE A 24 4.51 -11.02 3.53
C ILE A 24 4.07 -9.60 3.16
N ARG A 25 2.91 -9.44 2.52
CA ARG A 25 2.19 -8.16 2.61
C ARG A 25 1.25 -8.22 3.80
N ASP A 26 1.79 -7.91 4.98
CA ASP A 26 1.03 -7.81 6.22
C ASP A 26 0.32 -6.45 6.35
N ALA A 27 -0.10 -5.86 5.24
CA ALA A 27 -0.89 -4.64 5.19
C ALA A 27 -1.71 -4.62 3.90
N ASP A 28 -2.89 -4.00 3.94
CA ASP A 28 -3.80 -3.94 2.81
C ASP A 28 -4.39 -2.55 2.60
N ILE A 29 -4.78 -2.22 1.36
CA ILE A 29 -5.57 -1.03 1.03
C ILE A 29 -6.91 -1.45 0.43
N PHE A 30 -7.99 -0.88 0.97
CA PHE A 30 -9.35 -1.09 0.49
C PHE A 30 -10.05 0.24 0.14
N PRO A 31 -10.88 0.28 -0.91
CA PRO A 31 -10.98 -0.69 -1.99
C PRO A 31 -9.68 -0.85 -2.78
N SER A 32 -9.43 -2.07 -3.28
CA SER A 32 -8.30 -2.36 -4.16
C SER A 32 -8.58 -1.92 -5.59
N SER A 33 -7.64 -1.25 -6.24
CA SER A 33 -7.71 -0.82 -7.64
C SER A 33 -9.01 -0.08 -8.04
N PRO A 34 -9.48 0.91 -7.26
CA PRO A 34 -10.75 1.56 -7.56
C PRO A 34 -10.70 2.36 -8.86
N GLU A 35 -11.82 2.32 -9.58
CA GLU A 35 -12.10 3.19 -10.71
C GLU A 35 -13.25 4.12 -10.31
N ILE A 36 -13.00 5.44 -10.34
CA ILE A 36 -13.95 6.45 -9.88
C ILE A 36 -14.26 7.48 -10.97
N GLU A 37 -15.34 8.22 -10.77
CA GLU A 37 -15.67 9.34 -11.65
C GLU A 37 -14.64 10.47 -11.47
N ARG A 38 -14.17 11.05 -12.57
CA ARG A 38 -13.22 12.15 -12.54
C ARG A 38 -13.79 13.36 -11.82
N GLY A 39 -13.02 13.93 -10.90
CA GLY A 39 -13.44 15.05 -10.05
C GLY A 39 -14.27 14.62 -8.83
N SER A 40 -14.56 13.33 -8.66
CA SER A 40 -15.23 12.82 -7.46
C SER A 40 -14.28 12.71 -6.27
N THR A 41 -14.83 12.37 -5.10
CA THR A 41 -14.06 12.13 -3.88
C THR A 41 -13.70 10.66 -3.76
N LEU A 42 -12.41 10.37 -3.60
CA LEU A 42 -11.90 9.05 -3.27
C LEU A 42 -11.78 8.90 -1.75
N LYS A 43 -12.23 7.77 -1.21
CA LYS A 43 -11.93 7.36 0.17
C LYS A 43 -11.25 6.00 0.15
N LEU A 44 -10.10 5.91 0.81
CA LEU A 44 -9.32 4.68 0.95
C LEU A 44 -9.06 4.38 2.42
N PHE A 45 -8.80 3.12 2.71
CA PHE A 45 -8.43 2.60 4.02
C PHE A 45 -7.13 1.83 3.89
N CYS A 46 -6.22 1.97 4.86
CA CYS A 46 -5.02 1.16 5.01
C CYS A 46 -5.14 0.40 6.33
N VAL A 47 -5.01 -0.92 6.25
CA VAL A 47 -5.13 -1.83 7.38
C VAL A 47 -3.75 -2.38 7.70
N LEU A 48 -3.25 -2.11 8.91
CA LEU A 48 -2.05 -2.73 9.44
C LEU A 48 -2.35 -4.18 9.82
N GLY A 49 -1.50 -5.09 9.37
CA GLY A 49 -1.49 -6.46 9.85
C GLY A 49 -0.78 -6.61 11.20
N LYS A 50 -0.73 -7.85 11.67
CA LYS A 50 -0.43 -8.19 13.06
C LYS A 50 1.06 -8.07 13.43
N HIS A 51 1.96 -8.07 12.44
CA HIS A 51 3.41 -7.99 12.68
C HIS A 51 3.85 -6.58 13.09
N TYR A 52 3.03 -5.56 12.82
CA TYR A 52 3.31 -4.17 13.21
C TYR A 52 2.87 -3.85 14.64
N THR A 53 1.90 -4.60 15.16
CA THR A 53 1.37 -4.41 16.52
C THR A 53 2.18 -5.22 17.54
N PRO A 54 2.30 -4.75 18.80
CA PRO A 54 1.74 -3.50 19.35
C PRO A 54 2.68 -2.28 19.20
N GLN A 55 3.90 -2.47 18.69
CA GLN A 55 4.92 -1.41 18.67
C GLN A 55 4.52 -0.22 17.79
N ARG A 56 3.68 -0.47 16.78
CA ARG A 56 3.17 0.54 15.86
C ARG A 56 1.65 0.43 15.77
N ASN A 57 0.99 1.56 15.53
CA ASN A 57 -0.45 1.64 15.32
C ASN A 57 -0.74 2.58 14.13
N ALA A 58 -2.01 2.70 13.78
CA ALA A 58 -2.48 3.47 12.63
C ALA A 58 -2.12 4.96 12.69
N SER A 59 -1.82 5.52 13.88
CA SER A 59 -1.39 6.92 14.00
C SER A 59 -0.03 7.20 13.36
N HIS A 60 0.78 6.16 13.14
CA HIS A 60 2.05 6.24 12.42
C HIS A 60 1.89 6.12 10.90
N ILE A 61 0.68 5.89 10.38
CA ILE A 61 0.45 5.81 8.94
C ILE A 61 0.55 7.20 8.32
N ILE A 62 1.25 7.28 7.19
CA ILE A 62 1.24 8.44 6.30
C ILE A 62 0.82 8.00 4.90
N TRP A 63 0.16 8.90 4.18
CA TRP A 63 -0.35 8.64 2.84
C TRP A 63 0.38 9.49 1.81
N LYS A 64 0.75 8.88 0.68
CA LYS A 64 1.28 9.61 -0.48
C LYS A 64 0.43 9.36 -1.71
N LEU A 65 0.13 10.42 -2.44
CA LEU A 65 -0.46 10.37 -3.78
C LEU A 65 0.68 10.57 -4.78
N ASN A 66 0.97 9.55 -5.58
CA ASN A 66 2.15 9.44 -6.43
C ASN A 66 3.47 9.56 -5.62
N HIS A 67 4.03 10.76 -5.55
CA HIS A 67 5.26 11.09 -4.82
C HIS A 67 5.02 12.14 -3.73
N GLU A 68 3.82 12.72 -3.66
CA GLU A 68 3.50 13.83 -2.77
C GLU A 68 2.82 13.34 -1.50
N LEU A 69 3.19 13.94 -0.37
CA LEU A 69 2.55 13.69 0.92
C LEU A 69 1.15 14.29 0.92
N ILE A 70 0.14 13.47 1.24
CA ILE A 70 -1.22 13.97 1.45
C ILE A 70 -1.25 14.65 2.83
N ALA A 71 -1.89 15.82 2.92
CA ALA A 71 -1.96 16.58 4.15
C ALA A 71 -2.75 15.84 5.25
N GLN A 72 -2.29 15.95 6.51
CA GLN A 72 -2.73 15.11 7.62
C GLN A 72 -4.19 15.36 8.02
N GLU A 73 -4.74 16.54 7.75
CA GLU A 73 -6.14 16.88 7.95
C GLU A 73 -7.10 16.02 7.10
N ASN A 74 -6.60 15.40 6.03
CA ASN A 74 -7.38 14.49 5.20
C ASN A 74 -7.35 13.04 5.72
N TYR A 75 -6.64 12.79 6.83
CA TYR A 75 -6.51 11.47 7.43
C TYR A 75 -7.58 11.31 8.50
N ASN A 76 -8.02 10.07 8.70
CA ASN A 76 -8.84 9.71 9.84
C ASN A 76 -8.41 8.34 10.39
N ILE A 77 -7.98 8.32 11.65
CA ILE A 77 -7.68 7.08 12.38
C ILE A 77 -9.00 6.44 12.77
N VAL A 78 -9.35 5.34 12.11
CA VAL A 78 -10.62 4.63 12.33
C VAL A 78 -10.54 3.81 13.62
N ASN A 79 -9.41 3.13 13.84
CA ASN A 79 -9.10 2.37 15.06
C ASN A 79 -7.57 2.16 15.16
N GLU A 80 -7.12 1.31 16.08
CA GLU A 80 -5.69 1.06 16.32
C GLU A 80 -4.91 0.54 15.09
N THR A 81 -5.56 -0.17 14.16
CA THR A 81 -4.90 -0.78 13.00
C THR A 81 -5.32 -0.17 11.67
N VAL A 82 -6.35 0.66 11.63
CA VAL A 82 -6.94 1.19 10.39
C VAL A 82 -6.84 2.71 10.35
N SER A 83 -6.15 3.22 9.33
CA SER A 83 -6.17 4.62 8.93
C SER A 83 -6.93 4.77 7.62
N SER A 84 -7.66 5.86 7.46
CA SER A 84 -8.34 6.21 6.21
C SER A 84 -7.87 7.56 5.69
N VAL A 85 -7.96 7.74 4.38
CA VAL A 85 -7.66 9.01 3.72
C VAL A 85 -8.79 9.38 2.77
N ILE A 86 -9.10 10.68 2.72
CA ILE A 86 -10.06 11.24 1.78
C ILE A 86 -9.28 12.13 0.80
N ILE A 87 -9.46 11.90 -0.50
CA ILE A 87 -8.88 12.72 -1.56
C ILE A 87 -10.04 13.34 -2.35
N HIS A 88 -10.25 14.63 -2.14
CA HIS A 88 -11.27 15.39 -2.85
C HIS A 88 -10.84 15.71 -4.27
N ASN A 89 -11.81 15.89 -5.16
CA ASN A 89 -11.60 16.33 -6.54
C ASN A 89 -10.50 15.55 -7.27
N PHE A 90 -10.63 14.22 -7.32
CA PHE A 90 -9.62 13.36 -7.92
C PHE A 90 -9.66 13.46 -9.45
N THR A 91 -8.70 14.17 -10.06
CA THR A 91 -8.68 14.48 -11.50
C THR A 91 -7.66 13.68 -12.32
N TYR A 92 -6.78 12.93 -11.65
CA TYR A 92 -5.78 12.08 -12.31
C TYR A 92 -6.46 10.98 -13.13
N ASN A 93 -6.06 10.80 -14.39
CA ASN A 93 -6.48 9.63 -15.18
C ASN A 93 -6.12 8.32 -14.46
N LYS A 94 -4.91 8.31 -13.88
CA LYS A 94 -4.33 7.22 -13.13
C LYS A 94 -3.35 7.78 -12.12
N ALA A 95 -3.38 7.28 -10.89
CA ALA A 95 -2.43 7.64 -9.84
C ALA A 95 -2.14 6.45 -8.92
N HIS A 96 -1.04 6.52 -8.19
CA HIS A 96 -0.68 5.52 -7.18
C HIS A 96 -0.88 6.10 -5.79
N VAL A 97 -1.83 5.55 -5.02
CA VAL A 97 -1.97 5.87 -3.60
C VAL A 97 -1.17 4.86 -2.81
N LYS A 98 -0.26 5.35 -1.98
CA LYS A 98 0.68 4.55 -1.20
C LYS A 98 0.45 4.79 0.29
N CYS A 99 0.31 3.71 1.03
CA CYS A 99 0.29 3.72 2.49
C CYS A 99 1.70 3.41 2.99
N PHE A 100 2.24 4.30 3.80
CA PHE A 100 3.51 4.13 4.48
C PHE A 100 3.29 4.12 5.99
N ILE A 101 4.29 3.61 6.71
CA ILE A 101 4.41 3.84 8.15
C ILE A 101 5.66 4.66 8.42
N LYS A 102 5.52 5.70 9.26
CA LYS A 102 6.62 6.55 9.71
C LYS A 102 6.80 6.35 11.21
N TYR A 103 7.87 5.66 11.59
CA TYR A 103 8.16 5.34 12.98
C TYR A 103 9.64 5.64 13.28
N LEU A 104 9.89 6.37 14.38
CA LEU A 104 11.24 6.81 14.77
C LEU A 104 12.00 7.50 13.62
N GLY A 105 11.31 8.34 12.85
CA GLY A 105 11.86 9.08 11.72
C GLY A 105 12.10 8.26 10.44
N LYS A 106 11.86 6.94 10.45
CA LYS A 106 12.03 6.08 9.26
C LYS A 106 10.69 5.86 8.58
N GLU A 107 10.68 6.05 7.26
CA GLU A 107 9.52 5.76 6.39
C GLU A 107 9.68 4.39 5.74
N GLN A 108 8.65 3.55 5.83
CA GLN A 108 8.59 2.24 5.19
C GLN A 108 7.29 2.14 4.38
N LEU A 109 7.39 1.76 3.12
CA LEU A 109 6.22 1.45 2.29
C LEU A 109 5.57 0.18 2.83
N LEU A 110 4.26 0.23 3.09
CA LEU A 110 3.49 -0.93 3.51
C LEU A 110 2.83 -1.59 2.30
N VAL A 111 2.05 -0.80 1.56
CA VAL A 111 1.21 -1.28 0.46
C VAL A 111 0.84 -0.09 -0.42
N HIS A 112 0.48 -0.36 -1.68
CA HIS A 112 -0.01 0.65 -2.60
C HIS A 112 -1.15 0.11 -3.45
N THR A 113 -2.01 1.02 -3.90
CA THR A 113 -3.03 0.74 -4.92
C THR A 113 -2.91 1.72 -6.06
N GLU A 114 -3.20 1.24 -7.27
CA GLU A 114 -3.51 2.11 -8.40
C GLU A 114 -4.95 2.60 -8.28
N VAL A 115 -5.20 3.85 -8.65
CA VAL A 115 -6.54 4.42 -8.75
C VAL A 115 -6.68 5.00 -10.14
N LYS A 116 -7.77 4.70 -10.83
CA LYS A 116 -8.09 5.31 -12.13
C LYS A 116 -9.30 6.19 -12.01
N SER A 117 -9.37 7.21 -12.88
CA SER A 117 -10.62 7.93 -13.08
C SER A 117 -11.00 8.04 -14.55
N GLY A 118 -12.31 8.05 -14.79
CA GLY A 118 -12.91 8.17 -16.10
C GLY A 118 -14.12 9.09 -16.11
N CYS A 119 -14.69 9.27 -17.29
CA CYS A 119 -16.03 9.86 -17.44
C CYS A 119 -17.06 8.74 -17.24
N LYS A 120 -18.15 9.02 -16.51
CA LYS A 120 -19.33 8.15 -16.53
C LYS A 120 -20.13 8.35 -17.80
#